data_AF-A0A926WQJ6-F1
#
_entry.id   AF-A0A926WQJ6-F1
#
_cell.length_a   1.000
_cell.length_b   1.000
_cell.length_c   1.000
_cell.angle_alpha   90.00
_cell.angle_beta   90.00
_cell.angle_gamma   90.00
#
_symmetry.space_group_name_H-M   'P 1'
#
loop_
_entity.id
_entity.type
_entity.pdbx_description
1 polymer ?
#
loop_
_entity_poly.entity_id
_entity_poly.type
_entity_poly.pdbx_seq_one_letter_code
_entity_poly.pdbx_strand_id
1 'polypeptide(L)' 'MAKLIIHILDIGDDKPLPYLKIGVYDVHPLLDWRSIRLCLDYLDIFKTQLGDILQASTLSSKAVLVSNNIY' A
#
# COMPACT_ATOMS: atom_id res chain seq x y z
N MET A 1 24.77 0.95 -8.73
CA MET A 1 23.60 0.06 -8.49
C MET A 1 22.35 0.90 -8.39
N ALA A 2 21.27 0.58 -9.12
CA ALA A 2 20.02 1.33 -9.07
C ALA A 2 19.14 0.84 -7.91
N LYS A 3 18.67 1.77 -7.08
CA LYS A 3 17.73 1.53 -5.99
C LYS A 3 16.32 1.35 -6.55
N LEU A 4 15.62 0.28 -6.14
CA LEU A 4 14.21 0.07 -6.49
C LEU A 4 13.35 0.49 -5.30
N ILE A 5 12.40 1.38 -5.54
CA ILE A 5 11.41 1.80 -4.54
C ILE A 5 10.08 1.19 -4.96
N ILE A 6 9.46 0.45 -4.06
CA ILE A 6 8.14 -0.15 -4.27
C ILE A 6 7.17 0.55 -3.31
N HIS A 7 6.05 1.03 -3.86
CA HIS A 7 4.95 1.56 -3.07
C HIS A 7 3.94 0.43 -2.88
N ILE A 8 3.46 0.25 -1.64
CA ILE A 8 2.35 -0.68 -1.40
C ILE A 8 1.03 -0.07 -1.90
N LEU A 9 -0.09 -0.75 -1.64
CA LEU A 9 -1.41 -0.28 -2.07
C LEU A 9 -1.67 1.17 -1.61
N ASP A 10 -1.81 2.07 -2.58
CA ASP A 10 -2.15 3.48 -2.37
C ASP A 10 -3.49 3.82 -3.03
N ILE A 11 -4.56 3.43 -2.35
CA ILE A 11 -5.93 3.77 -2.72
C ILE A 11 -6.60 4.51 -1.56
N GLY A 12 -7.62 5.29 -1.89
CA GLY A 12 -8.46 6.04 -0.98
C GLY A 12 -9.79 6.34 -1.69
N ASP A 13 -10.58 7.26 -1.14
CA ASP A 13 -11.88 7.64 -1.71
C ASP A 13 -11.76 8.21 -3.14
N ASP A 14 -10.63 8.86 -3.44
CA ASP A 14 -10.30 9.38 -4.78
C ASP A 14 -10.00 8.30 -5.83
N LYS A 15 -9.79 7.04 -5.40
CA LYS A 15 -9.46 5.89 -6.27
C LYS A 15 -10.34 4.68 -5.94
N PRO A 16 -11.66 4.73 -6.25
CA PRO A 16 -12.59 3.68 -5.86
C PRO A 16 -12.31 2.36 -6.59
N LEU A 17 -12.30 1.26 -5.83
CA LEU A 17 -12.20 -0.09 -6.37
C LEU A 17 -13.57 -0.78 -6.26
N PRO A 18 -14.22 -1.17 -7.38
CA PRO A 18 -15.59 -1.71 -7.36
C PRO A 18 -15.79 -2.95 -6.48
N TYR A 19 -14.74 -3.73 -6.27
CA TYR A 19 -14.75 -4.97 -5.48
C TYR A 19 -14.35 -4.76 -4.02
N LEU A 20 -13.67 -3.66 -3.72
CA LEU A 20 -13.29 -3.33 -2.35
C LEU A 20 -14.35 -2.39 -1.80
N LYS A 21 -15.25 -2.94 -0.98
CA LYS A 21 -16.25 -2.15 -0.25
C LYS A 21 -15.58 -1.42 0.92
N ILE A 22 -14.83 -0.38 0.58
CA ILE A 22 -14.42 0.65 1.52
C ILE A 22 -15.68 1.46 1.81
N GLY A 23 -16.06 1.58 3.10
CA GLY A 23 -17.16 2.45 3.50
C GLY A 23 -16.90 3.89 3.07
N VAL A 24 -17.93 4.74 3.06
CA VAL A 24 -17.72 6.19 2.90
C VAL A 24 -17.04 6.67 4.17
N TYR A 25 -15.75 7.02 4.07
CA TYR A 25 -14.94 7.55 5.16
C TYR A 25 -14.70 9.05 4.96
N ASP A 26 -14.20 9.71 6.01
CA ASP A 26 -14.07 11.16 6.05
C ASP A 26 -13.16 11.69 4.93
N VAL A 27 -13.69 12.56 4.07
CA VAL A 27 -13.02 13.11 2.86
C VAL A 27 -11.92 14.10 3.16
N HIS A 28 -11.65 14.36 4.45
CA HIS A 28 -10.63 15.33 4.83
C HIS A 28 -9.22 14.80 4.47
N PRO A 29 -8.42 15.51 3.66
CA PRO A 29 -7.16 14.97 3.11
C PRO A 29 -6.16 14.42 4.14
N LEU A 30 -6.14 14.99 5.35
CA LEU A 30 -5.25 14.55 6.45
C LEU A 30 -5.78 13.32 7.22
N LEU A 31 -7.09 13.10 7.19
CA LEU A 31 -7.79 12.02 7.90
C LEU A 31 -8.31 10.93 6.96
N ASP A 32 -7.99 11.05 5.67
CA ASP A 32 -8.47 10.17 4.63
C ASP A 32 -8.08 8.71 4.90
N TRP A 33 -9.04 7.82 4.65
CA TRP A 33 -8.87 6.39 4.75
C TRP A 33 -8.14 5.90 3.51
N ARG A 34 -6.82 6.05 3.52
CA ARG A 34 -5.97 5.72 2.37
C ARG A 34 -4.68 5.01 2.73
N SER A 35 -4.09 4.38 1.72
CA SER A 35 -2.72 3.84 1.74
C SER A 35 -2.48 2.92 2.94
N ILE A 36 -1.52 3.24 3.82
CA ILE A 36 -1.19 2.42 4.98
C ILE A 36 -2.35 2.22 5.95
N ARG A 37 -3.27 3.20 6.10
CA ARG A 37 -4.43 3.07 7.00
C ARG A 37 -5.32 1.94 6.53
N LEU A 38 -5.67 1.95 5.25
CA LEU A 38 -6.38 0.86 4.62
C LEU A 38 -5.64 -0.48 4.75
N CYS A 39 -4.32 -0.50 4.51
CA CYS A 39 -3.54 -1.73 4.66
C CYS A 39 -3.56 -2.29 6.09
N LEU A 40 -3.64 -1.43 7.11
CA LEU A 40 -3.75 -1.85 8.51
C LEU A 40 -5.15 -2.38 8.86
N ASP A 41 -6.19 -1.91 8.20
CA ASP A 41 -7.56 -2.45 8.35
C ASP A 41 -7.76 -3.75 7.56
N TYR A 42 -7.10 -3.88 6.40
CA TYR A 42 -7.12 -5.07 5.55
C TYR A 42 -5.77 -5.80 5.57
N LEU A 43 -5.41 -6.32 6.75
CA LEU A 43 -4.10 -6.96 6.99
C LEU A 43 -3.78 -8.10 6.03
N ASP A 44 -4.77 -8.81 5.50
CA ASP A 44 -4.53 -9.90 4.55
C ASP A 44 -3.92 -9.37 3.25
N ILE A 45 -4.47 -8.27 2.70
CA ILE A 45 -3.92 -7.60 1.51
C ILE A 45 -2.51 -7.10 1.83
N PHE A 46 -2.31 -6.48 2.99
CA PHE A 46 -1.02 -5.91 3.35
C PHE A 46 0.06 -6.98 3.53
N LYS A 47 -0.26 -8.10 4.20
CA LYS A 47 0.65 -9.23 4.37
C LYS A 47 1.02 -9.87 3.05
N THR A 48 0.07 -10.04 2.13
CA THR A 48 0.36 -10.53 0.78
C THR A 48 1.35 -9.62 0.06
N GLN A 49 1.11 -8.30 0.06
CA GLN A 49 2.04 -7.35 -0.57
C GLN A 49 3.44 -7.38 0.03
N LEU A 50 3.56 -7.40 1.36
CA LEU A 50 4.86 -7.51 2.04
C LEU A 50 5.55 -8.84 1.75
N GLY A 51 4.80 -9.95 1.75
CA GLY A 51 5.31 -11.28 1.43
C GLY A 51 5.88 -11.36 0.02
N ASP A 52 5.14 -10.86 -0.96
CA ASP A 52 5.55 -10.84 -2.37
C ASP A 52 6.77 -9.94 -2.58
N ILE A 53 6.81 -8.78 -1.93
CA ILE A 53 7.97 -7.87 -1.99
C ILE A 53 9.21 -8.53 -1.37
N LEU A 54 9.07 -9.16 -0.20
CA LEU A 54 10.16 -9.89 0.45
C LEU A 54 10.66 -11.03 -0.44
N GLN A 55 9.76 -11.80 -1.05
CA GLN A 55 10.12 -12.87 -1.97
C GLN A 55 10.80 -12.35 -3.24
N ALA A 56 10.34 -11.24 -3.81
CA ALA A 56 11.02 -10.60 -4.95
C ALA A 56 12.40 -10.06 -4.59
N SER A 57 12.59 -9.62 -3.33
CA SER A 57 13.87 -9.14 -2.83
C SER A 57 14.91 -10.25 -2.64
N THR A 58 14.51 -11.51 -2.42
CA THR A 58 15.46 -12.64 -2.37
C THR A 58 15.89 -13.10 -3.76
N LEU A 59 15.02 -12.93 -4.76
CA LEU A 59 15.29 -13.27 -6.16
C LEU A 59 16.16 -12.22 -6.88
N SER A 60 16.14 -10.96 -6.43
CA SER A 60 16.92 -9.88 -7.04
C SER A 60 17.92 -9.29 -6.05
N SER A 61 19.19 -9.11 -6.45
CA SER A 61 20.22 -8.48 -5.61
C SER A 61 20.05 -6.96 -5.44
N LYS A 62 18.82 -6.45 -5.56
CA LYS A 62 18.49 -5.02 -5.46
C LYS A 62 18.01 -4.69 -4.05
N ALA A 63 18.51 -3.58 -3.49
CA ALA A 63 17.94 -3.01 -2.29
C ALA A 63 16.52 -2.50 -2.59
N VAL A 64 15.52 -3.08 -1.93
CA VAL A 64 14.10 -2.69 -2.04
C VAL A 64 13.75 -1.79 -0.87
N LEU A 65 13.15 -0.63 -1.15
CA LEU A 65 12.64 0.27 -0.13
C LEU A 65 11.12 0.35 -0.27
N VAL A 66 10.42 0.02 0.81
CA VAL A 66 8.96 0.12 0.89
C VAL A 66 8.59 1.53 1.34
N SER A 67 7.84 2.26 0.52
CA SER A 67 7.35 3.59 0.86
C SER A 67 5.82 3.60 0.85
N ASN A 68 5.25 4.34 1.81
CA ASN A 68 3.88 4.81 1.75
C ASN A 68 3.92 6.32 1.81
N ASN A 69 3.22 6.96 0.88
CA ASN A 69 2.96 8.38 1.02
C ASN A 69 1.68 8.57 1.85
N ILE A 70 1.78 9.32 2.93
CA ILE A 70 0.64 9.72 3.77
C ILE A 70 0.40 11.23 3.72
N TYR A 71 0.95 11.90 2.69
CA TYR A 71 0.86 13.33 2.45
C TYR A 71 0.43 13.64 1.02
#